data_AF-A0A1G1JYD1-F1
#
_entry.id   AF-A0A1G1JYD1-F1
#
_cell.length_a   1.000
_cell.length_b   1.000
_cell.length_c   1.000
_cell.angle_alpha   90.00
_cell.angle_beta   90.00
_cell.angle_gamma   90.00
#
_symmetry.space_group_name_H-M   'P 1'
#
loop_
_entity.id
_entity.type
_entity.pdbx_description
1 polymer ?
#
loop_
_entity_poly.entity_id
_entity_poly.type
_entity_poly.pdbx_seq_one_letter_code
_entity_poly.pdbx_strand_id
1 'polypeptide(L)'
;MLIRILFYLTAYAAILGLIIFFLVRLFQVVSGKIKGRKIKVWRHPKKGLGAWIQVYDTDSWEEAQALQARLEEEEIECFVYEQGRKDVHGTPFKGFGIAVPETSVSRSQKIIARMPA
;
A
#
# COMPACT_ATOMS: atom_id res chain seq x y z
N MET A 1 -23.72 -37.95 -46.27
CA MET A 1 -22.90 -38.02 -45.03
C MET A 1 -21.95 -36.83 -44.88
N LEU A 2 -21.19 -36.45 -45.92
CA LEU A 2 -20.21 -35.35 -45.88
C LEU A 2 -20.75 -34.01 -45.37
N ILE A 3 -21.96 -33.63 -45.79
CA ILE A 3 -22.60 -32.36 -45.39
C ILE A 3 -22.89 -32.31 -43.89
N ARG A 4 -23.25 -33.44 -43.27
CA ARG A 4 -23.48 -33.52 -41.82
C ARG A 4 -22.16 -33.36 -41.07
N ILE A 5 -21.08 -33.96 -41.56
CA ILE A 5 -19.74 -33.86 -40.96
C ILE A 5 -19.23 -32.40 -41.02
N LEU A 6 -19.39 -31.73 -42.16
CA LEU A 6 -19.06 -30.31 -42.32
C LEU A 6 -19.84 -29.42 -41.34
N PHE A 7 -21.14 -29.70 -41.15
CA PHE A 7 -21.98 -28.97 -40.20
C PHE A 7 -21.54 -29.15 -38.74
N TYR A 8 -21.14 -30.37 -38.35
CA TYR A 8 -20.62 -30.62 -37.00
C TYR A 8 -19.27 -29.93 -36.77
N LEU A 9 -18.39 -29.89 -37.78
CA LEU A 9 -17.09 -29.22 -37.67
C LEU A 9 -17.24 -27.70 -37.51
N THR A 10 -18.14 -27.07 -38.27
CA THR A 10 -18.39 -25.62 -38.15
C THR A 10 -19.06 -25.27 -36.83
N ALA A 11 -20.03 -26.06 -36.39
CA ALA A 11 -20.67 -25.89 -35.08
C ALA A 11 -19.66 -26.04 -33.92
N TYR A 12 -18.77 -27.03 -34.00
CA TYR A 12 -17.73 -27.26 -33.00
C TYR A 12 -16.73 -26.09 -32.93
N ALA A 13 -16.29 -25.57 -34.08
CA ALA A 13 -15.42 -24.40 -34.14
C ALA A 13 -16.08 -23.15 -33.56
N ALA A 14 -17.38 -22.93 -33.82
CA ALA A 14 -18.13 -21.82 -33.25
C ALA A 14 -18.26 -21.91 -31.73
N ILE A 15 -18.51 -23.10 -31.19
CA ILE A 15 -18.61 -23.35 -29.74
C ILE A 15 -17.24 -23.11 -29.07
N LEU A 16 -16.16 -23.64 -29.63
CA LEU A 16 -14.80 -23.40 -29.13
C LEU A 16 -14.44 -21.91 -29.15
N GLY A 17 -14.78 -21.21 -30.23
CA GLY A 17 -14.57 -19.77 -30.34
C GLY A 17 -15.30 -18.99 -29.25
N LEU A 18 -16.55 -19.34 -28.96
CA LEU A 18 -17.32 -18.74 -27.88
C LEU A 18 -16.71 -19.02 -26.49
N ILE A 19 -16.26 -20.25 -26.24
CA ILE A 19 -15.61 -20.62 -24.96
C ILE A 19 -14.33 -19.81 -24.77
N ILE A 20 -13.47 -19.74 -25.79
CA ILE A 20 -12.22 -18.95 -25.74
C ILE A 20 -12.52 -17.47 -25.53
N PHE A 21 -13.51 -16.93 -26.26
CA PHE A 21 -13.94 -15.53 -26.10
C PHE A 21 -14.39 -15.23 -24.66
N PHE A 22 -15.20 -16.11 -24.07
CA PHE A 22 -15.64 -15.96 -22.68
C PHE A 22 -14.48 -16.08 -21.69
N LEU A 23 -13.55 -17.01 -21.88
CA LEU A 23 -12.38 -17.16 -21.01
C LEU A 23 -11.47 -15.92 -21.05
N VAL A 24 -11.18 -15.38 -22.24
CA VAL A 24 -10.39 -14.15 -22.39
C VAL A 24 -11.07 -12.97 -21.70
N ARG A 25 -12.39 -12.84 -21.88
CA ARG A 25 -13.16 -11.76 -21.25
C ARG A 25 -13.18 -11.89 -19.72
N LEU A 26 -13.34 -13.11 -19.20
CA LEU A 26 -13.30 -13.38 -17.76
C LEU A 26 -11.91 -13.04 -17.19
N PHE A 27 -10.84 -13.44 -17.89
CA PHE A 27 -9.47 -13.16 -17.48
C PHE A 27 -9.16 -11.67 -17.50
N GLN A 28 -9.69 -10.89 -18.44
CA GLN A 28 -9.57 -9.43 -18.45
C GLN A 28 -10.33 -8.77 -17.29
N VAL A 29 -11.49 -9.28 -16.89
CA VAL A 29 -12.24 -8.75 -15.73
C VAL A 29 -11.53 -9.08 -14.41
N VAL A 30 -10.99 -10.30 -14.28
CA VAL A 30 -10.21 -10.73 -13.10
C VAL A 30 -8.86 -9.99 -13.05
N SER A 31 -8.14 -9.91 -14.16
CA SER A 31 -6.87 -9.19 -14.26
C SER A 31 -7.03 -7.67 -14.17
N GLY A 32 -8.20 -7.12 -14.51
CA GLY A 32 -8.51 -5.69 -14.36
C GLY A 32 -8.70 -5.26 -12.91
N LYS A 33 -9.07 -6.18 -12.01
CA LYS A 33 -9.08 -5.96 -10.55
C LYS A 33 -7.71 -6.17 -9.91
N ILE A 34 -6.78 -6.83 -10.61
CA ILE A 34 -5.36 -6.86 -10.26
C ILE A 34 -4.64 -5.81 -11.11
N LYS A 35 -5.15 -4.58 -11.14
CA LYS A 35 -4.27 -3.43 -11.37
C LYS A 35 -3.36 -3.37 -10.16
N GLY A 36 -2.26 -4.10 -10.27
CA GLY A 36 -1.14 -4.05 -9.36
C GLY A 36 -0.87 -2.61 -9.03
N ARG A 37 -0.97 -2.31 -7.74
CA ARG A 37 -0.40 -1.13 -7.12
C ARG A 37 1.07 -1.17 -7.52
N LYS A 38 1.42 -0.51 -8.63
CA LYS A 38 2.81 -0.34 -9.04
C LYS A 38 3.46 0.35 -7.85
N ILE A 39 4.22 -0.41 -7.07
CA ILE A 39 5.12 0.13 -6.06
C ILE A 39 6.14 0.91 -6.89
N LYS A 40 5.85 2.19 -7.11
CA LYS A 40 6.72 3.12 -7.81
C LYS A 40 7.81 3.47 -6.80
N VAL A 41 8.78 2.56 -6.66
CA VAL A 41 10.06 2.86 -6.01
C VAL A 41 10.80 3.82 -6.95
N TRP A 42 10.53 5.11 -6.81
CA TRP A 42 11.36 6.16 -7.41
C TRP A 42 11.92 7.01 -6.28
N ARG A 43 13.24 6.89 -6.16
CA ARG A 43 14.17 7.56 -5.24
C ARG A 43 14.11 9.09 -5.43
N HIS A 44 14.00 9.81 -4.31
CA HIS A 44 14.39 11.20 -3.93
C HIS A 44 14.57 12.33 -4.98
N PRO A 45 14.54 13.62 -4.55
CA PRO A 45 13.63 14.27 -3.61
C PRO A 45 13.01 15.53 -4.27
N LYS A 46 11.69 15.74 -4.11
CA LYS A 46 11.13 17.08 -4.37
C LYS A 46 11.43 17.96 -3.17
N LYS A 47 12.62 18.56 -3.13
CA LYS A 47 12.86 19.78 -2.33
C LYS A 47 11.81 20.79 -2.76
N GLY A 48 10.85 21.12 -1.89
CA GLY A 48 10.01 22.29 -2.12
C GLY A 48 8.59 22.30 -1.55
N LEU A 49 8.06 21.18 -1.06
CA LEU A 49 6.74 21.16 -0.41
C LEU A 49 6.85 20.28 0.82
N GLY A 50 6.69 20.86 2.01
CA GLY A 50 6.93 20.26 3.33
C GLY A 50 6.48 18.79 3.42
N ALA A 51 7.40 17.89 3.10
CA ALA A 51 7.15 16.46 3.14
C ALA A 51 7.25 16.04 4.60
N TRP A 52 6.15 15.53 5.13
CA TRP A 52 6.12 14.93 6.44
C TRP A 52 6.56 13.47 6.31
N ILE A 53 7.57 13.11 7.09
CA ILE A 53 8.21 11.80 7.05
C ILE A 53 7.93 11.11 8.37
N GLN A 54 7.41 9.89 8.29
CA GLN A 54 7.25 9.04 9.47
C GLN A 54 8.63 8.65 10.02
N VAL A 55 8.88 8.97 11.28
CA VAL A 55 10.15 8.67 11.97
C VAL A 55 10.02 7.58 13.03
N TYR A 56 8.81 7.32 13.51
CA TYR A 56 8.54 6.29 14.51
C TYR A 56 7.20 5.60 14.27
N ASP A 57 7.10 4.35 14.71
CA ASP A 57 5.94 3.48 14.57
C ASP A 57 5.79 2.70 15.89
N THR A 58 4.64 2.82 16.54
CA THR A 58 4.33 2.13 17.81
C THR A 58 2.91 1.60 17.77
N ASP A 59 2.63 0.55 18.54
CA ASP A 59 1.29 0.03 18.78
C ASP A 59 0.61 0.65 20.01
N SER A 60 1.35 1.43 20.80
CA SER A 60 0.87 2.09 22.00
C SER A 60 0.60 3.59 21.77
N TRP A 61 -0.63 4.01 22.08
CA TRP A 61 -1.00 5.43 22.04
C TRP A 61 -0.21 6.26 23.07
N GLU A 62 0.05 5.69 24.24
CA GLU A 62 0.75 6.36 25.32
C GLU A 62 2.22 6.61 24.96
N GLU A 63 2.87 5.62 24.34
CA GLU A 63 4.23 5.79 23.82
C GLU A 63 4.27 6.86 22.72
N ALA A 64 3.26 6.88 21.85
CA ALA A 64 3.18 7.86 20.79
C ALA A 64 3.05 9.30 21.33
N GLN A 65 2.21 9.50 22.35
CA GLN A 65 2.07 10.79 23.03
C GLN A 65 3.33 11.20 23.79
N ALA A 66 3.99 10.27 24.48
CA ALA A 66 5.23 10.56 25.18
C ALA A 66 6.33 11.01 24.21
N LEU A 67 6.39 10.39 23.03
CA LEU A 67 7.36 10.78 22.00
C LEU A 67 7.02 12.13 21.37
N GLN A 68 5.73 12.42 21.15
CA GLN A 68 5.27 13.73 20.70
C GLN A 68 5.71 14.83 21.68
N ALA A 69 5.43 14.65 22.98
CA ALA A 69 5.79 15.63 23.99
C ALA A 69 7.30 15.94 23.99
N ARG A 70 8.15 14.92 23.87
CA ARG A 70 9.61 15.12 23.79
C ARG A 70 10.08 15.81 22.52
N LEU A 71 9.44 15.56 21.38
CA LEU A 71 9.77 16.26 20.14
C LEU A 71 9.34 17.73 20.22
N GLU A 72 8.18 18.00 20.84
CA GLU A 72 7.71 19.36 21.10
C GLU A 72 8.62 20.12 22.09
N GLU A 73 9.14 19.46 23.14
CA GLU A 73 10.14 20.03 24.06
C GLU A 73 11.41 20.52 23.35
N GLU A 74 11.79 19.86 22.26
CA GLU A 74 12.97 20.19 21.45
C GLU A 74 12.65 21.16 20.29
N GLU A 75 11.45 21.76 20.32
CA GLU A 75 10.89 22.66 19.29
C GLU A 75 10.80 22.01 17.90
N ILE A 76 10.54 20.71 17.85
CA ILE A 76 10.33 19.98 16.60
C ILE A 76 8.84 19.80 16.35
N GLU A 77 8.38 20.39 15.26
CA GLU A 77 7.01 20.17 14.77
C GLU A 77 6.80 18.67 14.48
N CYS A 78 5.75 18.08 15.07
CA CYS A 78 5.43 16.69 14.88
C CYS A 78 3.90 16.50 14.91
N PHE A 79 3.42 15.42 14.29
CA PHE A 79 2.03 14.98 14.47
C PHE A 79 1.96 13.46 14.63
N VAL A 80 1.00 13.03 15.44
CA VAL A 80 0.66 11.63 15.66
C VAL A 80 -0.59 11.29 14.86
N TYR A 81 -0.61 10.13 14.21
CA TYR A 81 -1.75 9.65 13.44
C TYR A 81 -1.95 8.15 13.60
N GLU A 82 -3.21 7.71 13.54
CA GLU A 82 -3.55 6.29 13.57
C GLU A 82 -3.26 5.64 12.22
N GLN A 83 -2.46 4.58 12.23
CA GLN A 83 -2.20 3.72 11.09
C GLN A 83 -3.23 2.59 11.06
N GLY A 84 -4.09 2.60 10.06
CA GLY A 84 -4.92 1.45 9.72
C GLY A 84 -4.07 0.37 9.03
N ARG A 85 -3.29 -0.40 9.79
CA ARG A 85 -2.57 -1.57 9.28
C ARG A 85 -3.48 -2.79 9.34
N LYS A 86 -3.35 -3.65 8.34
CA LYS A 86 -3.94 -4.99 8.35
C LYS A 86 -2.80 -5.98 8.43
N ASP A 87 -2.93 -6.95 9.33
CA ASP A 87 -1.99 -8.08 9.35
C ASP A 87 -2.15 -8.94 8.07
N VAL A 88 -1.29 -9.96 7.93
CA VAL A 88 -1.34 -10.91 6.80
C VAL A 88 -2.66 -11.69 6.76
N HIS A 89 -3.37 -11.76 7.89
CA HIS A 89 -4.65 -12.46 8.06
C HIS A 89 -5.87 -11.56 7.87
N GLY A 90 -5.69 -10.25 7.62
CA GLY A 90 -6.76 -9.27 7.43
C GLY A 90 -7.33 -8.65 8.72
N THR A 91 -6.77 -8.96 9.88
CA THR A 91 -7.13 -8.35 11.16
C THR A 91 -6.67 -6.89 11.20
N PRO A 92 -7.56 -5.93 11.51
CA PRO A 92 -7.16 -4.55 11.70
C PRO A 92 -6.31 -4.43 12.97
N PHE A 93 -5.11 -3.89 12.82
CA PHE A 93 -4.22 -3.60 13.93
C PHE A 93 -4.11 -2.08 14.07
N LYS A 94 -4.30 -1.58 15.29
CA LYS A 94 -4.11 -0.16 15.59
C LYS A 94 -2.62 0.08 15.74
N GLY A 95 -2.03 0.74 14.75
CA GLY A 95 -0.70 1.31 14.88
C GLY A 95 -0.80 2.82 15.01
N PHE A 96 0.22 3.45 15.57
CA PHE A 96 0.36 4.90 15.65
C PHE A 96 1.67 5.30 15.02
N GLY A 97 1.59 6.20 14.05
CA GLY A 97 2.74 6.77 13.37
C GLY A 97 3.02 8.17 13.88
N ILE A 98 4.30 8.51 13.95
CA ILE A 98 4.74 9.87 14.26
C ILE A 98 5.50 10.40 13.07
N ALA A 99 5.04 11.53 12.55
CA ALA A 99 5.67 12.20 11.43
C ALA A 99 6.21 13.57 11.82
N VAL A 100 7.34 13.91 11.21
CA VAL A 100 8.02 15.20 11.35
C VAL A 100 8.34 15.78 9.96
N PRO A 101 8.56 17.09 9.84
CA PRO A 101 9.04 17.67 8.59
C PRO A 101 10.37 17.02 8.16
N GLU A 102 10.57 16.84 6.86
CA GLU A 102 11.79 16.29 6.28
C GLU A 102 13.08 16.96 6.83
N THR A 103 13.02 18.27 7.09
CA THR A 103 14.11 19.05 7.67
C THR A 103 14.53 18.59 9.07
N SER A 104 13.60 18.02 9.83
CA SER A 104 13.77 17.68 11.24
C SER A 104 14.01 16.19 11.46
N VAL A 105 13.98 15.35 10.41
CA VAL A 105 14.13 13.89 10.51
C VAL A 105 15.42 13.49 11.20
N SER A 106 16.56 14.06 10.80
CA SER A 106 17.86 13.68 11.38
C SER A 106 17.96 14.03 12.87
N ARG A 107 17.39 15.17 13.28
CA ARG A 107 17.36 15.59 14.68
C ARG A 107 16.41 14.70 15.49
N SER A 108 15.24 14.41 14.94
CA SER A 108 14.22 13.56 15.56
C SER A 108 14.75 12.13 15.79
N GLN A 109 15.39 11.53 14.79
CA GLN A 109 15.99 10.19 14.92
C GLN A 109 17.07 10.13 16.01
N LYS A 110 17.86 11.19 16.20
CA LYS A 110 18.85 11.26 17.29
C LYS A 110 18.19 11.33 18.66
N ILE A 111 17.07 12.03 18.80
CA ILE A 111 16.30 12.11 20.05
C ILE A 111 15.68 10.74 20.36
N ILE A 112 15.04 10.14 19.36
CA ILE A 112 14.41 8.81 19.47
C ILE A 112 15.45 7.76 19.88
N ALA A 113 16.63 7.75 19.25
CA ALA A 113 17.70 6.79 19.55
C ALA A 113 18.26 6.89 20.99
N ARG A 114 17.97 7.97 21.71
CA ARG A 114 18.38 8.17 23.12
C ARG A 114 17.29 7.76 24.11
N MET A 115 16.12 7.35 23.63
CA MET A 115 15.05 6.91 24.51
C MET A 115 15.34 5.50 25.06
N PRO A 116 15.02 5.24 26.34
CA PRO A 116 15.00 3.88 26.84
C PRO A 116 13.89 3.11 26.12
N ALA A 117 14.25 1.92 25.61
CA ALA A 117 13.31 0.96 25.03
C ALA A 117 12.49 0.26 26.12
#